data_AF-A0A3C0BL58-F1
#
_entry.id   AF-A0A3C0BL58-F1
#
_cell.length_a   1.000
_cell.length_b   1.000
_cell.length_c   1.000
_cell.angle_alpha   90.00
_cell.angle_beta   90.00
_cell.angle_gamma   90.00
#
_symmetry.space_group_name_H-M   'P 1'
#
loop_
_entity.id
_entity.type
_entity.pdbx_description
1 polymer ?
#
loop_
_entity_poly.entity_id
_entity_poly.type
_entity_poly.pdbx_seq_one_letter_code
_entity_poly.pdbx_strand_id
1 'polypeptide(L)'
;MNLLQVSGAVWAHDPVIVKEHGVYFRFQTSDLLTFFTSTDLSRWERTGSVFKKNPEWCGEKIPGCSNLWAPEVVRRGNEWRVYYSVSTFGSCRSAIGLAVSKSLDPSSADYGWTDKGPVLFSEEGCGFNAIDPAVVSDEHGGDWFLWGSFWGGLKMQRLEKDGRRAENSPVYSVASRCSEPNPVEGGYVFFHEGWYYLFASHDFCCRGTASTYHIVVGRSRSVTGPYLDMDDVDMSKGGGTTLRDGFSFDRWAGPGHNSVFAEEGKQYLVYHAYDREREGTPQLMIEPFTWKDGWPVL
;
A
#
# COMPACT_ATOMS: atom_id res chain seq x y z
N MET A 1 -3.65 19.18 13.86
CA MET A 1 -4.00 17.82 13.46
C MET A 1 -5.43 17.83 12.96
N ASN A 2 -5.64 17.43 11.71
CA ASN A 2 -6.95 17.50 11.07
C ASN A 2 -7.46 16.10 10.70
N LEU A 3 -7.24 15.12 11.57
CA LEU A 3 -7.67 13.73 11.34
C LEU A 3 -9.20 13.65 11.20
N LEU A 4 -9.69 12.94 10.18
CA LEU A 4 -11.12 12.65 10.09
C LEU A 4 -11.54 11.75 11.25
N GLN A 5 -12.66 12.08 11.87
CA GLN A 5 -13.27 11.20 12.87
C GLN A 5 -13.86 9.98 12.17
N VAL A 6 -13.32 8.81 12.48
CA VAL A 6 -13.81 7.53 11.96
C VAL A 6 -14.46 6.70 13.06
N SER A 7 -15.49 5.91 12.69
CA SER A 7 -16.26 5.07 13.60
C SER A 7 -16.72 3.77 12.93
N GLY A 8 -17.22 2.82 13.72
CA GLY A 8 -17.64 1.50 13.25
C GLY A 8 -16.46 0.52 13.15
N ALA A 9 -16.32 -0.16 12.01
CA ALA A 9 -15.29 -1.15 11.75
C ALA A 9 -13.94 -0.49 11.40
N VAL A 10 -13.31 0.14 12.38
CA VAL A 10 -12.09 0.96 12.21
C VAL A 10 -10.77 0.22 12.44
N TRP A 11 -10.80 -1.06 12.82
CA TRP A 11 -9.60 -1.89 12.79
C TRP A 11 -9.10 -2.01 11.34
N ALA A 12 -7.86 -1.62 11.10
CA ALA A 12 -7.24 -1.68 9.78
C ALA A 12 -5.73 -1.87 9.91
N HIS A 13 -5.15 -2.63 8.98
CA HIS A 13 -3.72 -2.77 8.80
C HIS A 13 -3.47 -2.77 7.28
N ASP A 14 -2.53 -1.94 6.83
CA ASP A 14 -2.22 -1.74 5.41
C ASP A 14 -3.44 -1.33 4.55
N PRO A 15 -4.13 -0.22 4.89
CA PRO A 15 -5.38 0.15 4.22
C PRO A 15 -5.17 0.86 2.87
N VAL A 16 -6.03 0.54 1.91
CA VAL A 16 -6.26 1.31 0.68
C VAL A 16 -7.73 1.63 0.52
N ILE A 17 -8.05 2.85 0.07
CA ILE A 17 -9.42 3.31 -0.19
C ILE A 17 -9.60 3.62 -1.67
N VAL A 18 -10.67 3.10 -2.25
CA VAL A 18 -11.16 3.44 -3.60
C VAL A 18 -12.65 3.79 -3.54
N LYS A 19 -13.20 4.34 -4.62
CA LYS A 19 -14.62 4.70 -4.70
C LYS A 19 -15.28 4.13 -5.95
N GLU A 20 -16.47 3.58 -5.79
CA GLU A 20 -17.33 3.15 -6.90
C GLU A 20 -18.76 3.63 -6.66
N HIS A 21 -19.35 4.29 -7.67
CA HIS A 21 -20.75 4.75 -7.66
C HIS A 21 -21.21 5.46 -6.37
N GLY A 22 -20.36 6.32 -5.80
CA GLY A 22 -20.69 7.08 -4.58
C GLY A 22 -20.33 6.37 -3.27
N VAL A 23 -19.91 5.11 -3.30
CA VAL A 23 -19.54 4.33 -2.11
C VAL A 23 -18.03 4.19 -2.04
N TYR A 24 -17.47 4.49 -0.86
CA TYR A 24 -16.07 4.25 -0.55
C TYR A 24 -15.88 2.79 -0.13
N PHE A 25 -14.84 2.16 -0.65
CA PHE A 25 -14.42 0.81 -0.31
C PHE A 25 -13.02 0.86 0.28
N ARG A 26 -12.83 0.27 1.46
CA ARG A 26 -11.53 0.08 2.10
C ARG A 26 -11.14 -1.39 2.04
N PHE A 27 -9.98 -1.67 1.46
CA PHE A 27 -9.33 -2.97 1.50
C PHE A 27 -8.15 -2.91 2.48
N GLN A 28 -7.81 -4.04 3.09
CA GLN A 28 -6.76 -4.10 4.11
C GLN A 28 -6.23 -5.53 4.28
N THR A 29 -5.07 -5.67 4.93
CA THR A 29 -4.56 -6.95 5.42
C THR A 29 -5.61 -7.63 6.29
N SER A 30 -6.03 -8.83 5.86
CA SER A 30 -7.09 -9.59 6.53
C SER A 30 -7.23 -11.00 5.95
N ASP A 31 -7.96 -11.86 6.67
CA ASP A 31 -8.43 -13.11 6.11
C ASP A 31 -9.27 -12.85 4.86
N LEU A 32 -8.94 -13.58 3.79
CA LEU A 32 -9.64 -13.56 2.50
C LEU A 32 -9.72 -12.18 1.81
N LEU A 33 -8.90 -11.20 2.22
CA LEU A 33 -9.00 -9.79 1.83
C LEU A 33 -10.42 -9.25 2.04
N THR A 34 -10.82 -9.17 3.30
CA THR A 34 -12.06 -8.52 3.73
C THR A 34 -12.01 -7.03 3.39
N PHE A 35 -13.12 -6.51 2.86
CA PHE A 35 -13.30 -5.10 2.55
C PHE A 35 -14.53 -4.52 3.26
N PHE A 36 -14.48 -3.20 3.42
CA PHE A 36 -15.39 -2.41 4.22
C PHE A 36 -15.93 -1.27 3.38
N THR A 37 -17.16 -0.83 3.63
CA THR A 37 -17.74 0.31 2.91
C THR A 37 -18.10 1.47 3.83
N SER A 38 -18.10 2.66 3.23
CA SER A 38 -18.60 3.89 3.83
C SER A 38 -19.27 4.74 2.75
N THR A 39 -20.23 5.58 3.12
CA THR A 39 -20.82 6.60 2.23
C THR A 39 -20.30 8.00 2.50
N ASP A 40 -19.47 8.18 3.54
CA ASP A 40 -19.04 9.50 4.02
C ASP A 40 -17.58 9.55 4.53
N LEU A 41 -16.81 8.47 4.33
CA LEU A 41 -15.45 8.24 4.87
C LEU A 41 -15.35 8.18 6.41
N SER A 42 -16.44 8.41 7.14
CA SER A 42 -16.45 8.49 8.59
C SER A 42 -16.91 7.19 9.24
N ARG A 43 -18.05 6.62 8.81
CA ARG A 43 -18.58 5.38 9.38
C ARG A 43 -18.31 4.21 8.44
N TRP A 44 -17.60 3.21 8.96
CA TRP A 44 -17.17 2.04 8.20
C TRP A 44 -17.90 0.77 8.64
N GLU A 45 -18.35 -0.03 7.68
CA GLU A 45 -19.03 -1.30 7.92
C GLU A 45 -18.34 -2.42 7.15
N ARG A 46 -18.31 -3.63 7.71
CA ARG A 46 -17.76 -4.81 7.03
C ARG A 46 -18.75 -5.26 5.96
N THR A 47 -18.28 -5.40 4.71
CA THR A 47 -19.17 -5.60 3.56
C THR A 47 -18.96 -6.95 2.88
N GLY A 48 -17.71 -7.34 2.66
CA GLY A 48 -17.42 -8.59 1.95
C GLY A 48 -15.95 -8.98 2.02
N SER A 49 -15.58 -9.96 1.21
CA SER A 49 -14.20 -10.42 1.04
C SER A 49 -13.96 -10.71 -0.45
N VAL A 50 -12.73 -10.47 -0.92
CA VAL A 50 -12.34 -10.78 -2.31
C VAL A 50 -12.47 -12.28 -2.55
N PHE A 51 -12.03 -13.09 -1.58
CA PHE A 51 -12.00 -14.54 -1.70
C PHE A 51 -13.02 -15.21 -0.78
N LYS A 52 -13.50 -16.39 -1.18
CA LYS A 52 -14.26 -17.30 -0.30
C LYS A 52 -13.37 -18.33 0.41
N LYS A 53 -12.25 -18.67 -0.25
CA LYS A 53 -11.12 -19.47 0.25
C LYS A 53 -9.86 -18.90 -0.39
N ASN A 54 -8.72 -18.98 0.30
CA ASN A 54 -7.45 -18.61 -0.33
C ASN A 54 -7.24 -19.44 -1.62
N PRO A 55 -6.75 -18.83 -2.71
CA PRO A 55 -6.37 -19.58 -3.90
C PRO A 55 -5.38 -20.70 -3.57
N GLU A 56 -5.52 -21.86 -4.22
CA GLU A 56 -4.74 -23.07 -3.90
C GLU A 56 -3.23 -22.84 -4.03
N TRP A 57 -2.83 -22.08 -5.06
CA TRP A 57 -1.43 -21.74 -5.30
C TRP A 57 -0.77 -20.98 -4.14
N CYS A 58 -1.54 -20.27 -3.29
CA CYS A 58 -1.01 -19.52 -2.16
C CYS A 58 -0.27 -20.46 -1.20
N GLY A 59 -0.93 -21.54 -0.77
CA GLY A 59 -0.35 -22.52 0.14
C GLY A 59 0.71 -23.42 -0.51
N GLU A 60 0.60 -23.67 -1.82
CA GLU A 60 1.61 -24.42 -2.58
C GLU A 60 2.93 -23.64 -2.70
N LYS A 61 2.85 -22.34 -2.99
CA LYS A 61 4.03 -21.48 -3.13
C LYS A 61 4.59 -21.07 -1.78
N ILE A 62 3.72 -20.74 -0.84
CA ILE A 62 4.03 -20.19 0.48
C ILE A 62 3.40 -21.08 1.57
N PRO A 63 4.02 -22.20 1.92
CA PRO A 63 3.54 -23.03 3.03
C PRO A 63 3.42 -22.22 4.33
N GLY A 64 2.26 -22.31 4.98
CA GLY A 64 1.96 -21.59 6.22
C GLY A 64 1.34 -20.20 6.04
N CYS A 65 1.10 -19.72 4.81
CA CYS A 65 0.31 -18.52 4.61
C CYS A 65 -1.14 -18.73 5.10
N SER A 66 -1.67 -17.80 5.89
CA SER A 66 -3.02 -17.88 6.45
C SER A 66 -3.91 -16.72 5.99
N ASN A 67 -3.44 -15.49 6.20
CA ASN A 67 -4.07 -14.26 5.73
C ASN A 67 -3.32 -13.66 4.53
N LEU A 68 -3.97 -12.72 3.85
CA LEU A 68 -3.43 -12.01 2.68
C LEU A 68 -3.18 -10.55 3.07
N TRP A 69 -2.06 -9.98 2.61
CA TRP A 69 -1.57 -8.70 3.14
C TRP A 69 -1.51 -7.60 2.08
N ALA A 70 -1.54 -6.35 2.57
CA ALA A 70 -1.21 -5.14 1.83
C ALA A 70 -1.86 -5.08 0.43
N PRO A 71 -3.20 -5.06 0.36
CA PRO A 71 -3.85 -5.00 -0.93
C PRO A 71 -3.64 -3.63 -1.58
N GLU A 72 -3.37 -3.62 -2.88
CA GLU A 72 -3.47 -2.44 -3.74
C GLU A 72 -4.66 -2.60 -4.67
N VAL A 73 -5.49 -1.56 -4.77
CA VAL A 73 -6.72 -1.60 -5.58
C VAL A 73 -6.73 -0.49 -6.62
N VAL A 74 -6.77 -0.88 -7.89
CA VAL A 74 -6.79 0.05 -9.01
C VAL A 74 -7.85 -0.31 -10.04
N ARG A 75 -8.45 0.71 -10.67
CA ARG A 75 -9.33 0.53 -11.81
C ARG A 75 -8.54 0.65 -13.11
N ARG A 76 -8.71 -0.31 -14.03
CA ARG A 76 -8.13 -0.28 -15.38
C ARG A 76 -9.19 -0.71 -16.39
N GLY A 77 -9.53 0.21 -17.29
CA GLY A 77 -10.66 0.01 -18.19
C GLY A 77 -11.96 -0.21 -17.41
N ASN A 78 -12.63 -1.34 -17.66
CA ASN A 78 -13.87 -1.73 -17.01
C ASN A 78 -13.68 -2.72 -15.84
N GLU A 79 -12.45 -2.93 -15.38
CA GLU A 79 -12.13 -3.89 -14.31
C GLU A 79 -11.44 -3.19 -13.13
N TRP A 80 -11.83 -3.60 -11.94
CA TRP A 80 -11.05 -3.46 -10.71
C TRP A 80 -10.03 -4.57 -10.62
N ARG A 81 -8.83 -4.21 -10.18
CA ARG A 81 -7.71 -5.11 -9.93
C ARG A 81 -7.31 -4.97 -8.47
N VAL A 82 -7.17 -6.10 -7.78
CA VAL A 82 -6.61 -6.18 -6.42
C VAL A 82 -5.33 -6.97 -6.50
N TYR A 83 -4.21 -6.30 -6.26
CA TYR A 83 -2.94 -6.95 -6.00
C TYR A 83 -2.83 -7.24 -4.52
N TYR A 84 -2.24 -8.35 -4.13
CA TYR A 84 -2.16 -8.75 -2.72
C TYR A 84 -0.97 -9.63 -2.42
N SER A 85 -0.47 -9.56 -1.20
CA SER A 85 0.70 -10.29 -0.74
C SER A 85 0.33 -11.63 -0.11
N VAL A 86 1.16 -12.64 -0.39
CA VAL A 86 1.13 -13.98 0.20
C VAL A 86 2.51 -14.24 0.80
N SER A 87 2.61 -14.33 2.12
CA SER A 87 3.91 -14.45 2.80
C SER A 87 3.77 -15.04 4.21
N THR A 88 4.90 -15.17 4.90
CA THR A 88 5.02 -15.50 6.32
C THR A 88 6.01 -14.54 6.98
N PHE A 89 5.72 -14.13 8.23
CA PHE A 89 6.43 -13.01 8.86
C PHE A 89 7.93 -13.28 9.00
N GLY A 90 8.75 -12.29 8.63
CA GLY A 90 10.22 -12.39 8.69
C GLY A 90 10.86 -13.22 7.57
N SER A 91 10.09 -13.68 6.58
CA SER A 91 10.58 -14.40 5.40
C SER A 91 10.52 -13.51 4.16
N CYS A 92 11.47 -13.69 3.24
CA CYS A 92 11.36 -13.13 1.89
C CYS A 92 10.83 -14.13 0.85
N ARG A 93 10.52 -15.37 1.25
CA ARG A 93 9.77 -16.29 0.38
C ARG A 93 8.32 -15.83 0.34
N SER A 94 7.97 -15.11 -0.72
CA SER A 94 6.70 -14.39 -0.83
C SER A 94 6.22 -14.34 -2.27
N ALA A 95 4.94 -14.10 -2.48
CA ALA A 95 4.36 -13.83 -3.78
C ALA A 95 3.37 -12.66 -3.71
N ILE A 96 3.23 -11.96 -4.84
CA ILE A 96 2.11 -11.04 -5.07
C ILE A 96 1.16 -11.71 -6.05
N GLY A 97 -0.12 -11.80 -5.70
CA GLY A 97 -1.20 -12.27 -6.56
C GLY A 97 -2.00 -11.14 -7.18
N LEU A 98 -2.87 -11.46 -8.14
CA LEU A 98 -3.81 -10.54 -8.76
C LEU A 98 -5.21 -11.18 -8.81
N ALA A 99 -6.22 -10.47 -8.32
CA ALA A 99 -7.62 -10.78 -8.56
C ALA A 99 -8.30 -9.62 -9.31
N VAL A 100 -9.30 -9.93 -10.13
CA VAL A 100 -10.06 -8.91 -10.88
C VAL A 100 -11.55 -9.06 -10.70
N SER A 101 -12.28 -7.95 -10.74
CA SER A 101 -13.75 -7.91 -10.79
C SER A 101 -14.23 -6.71 -11.61
N LYS A 102 -15.46 -6.76 -12.14
CA LYS A 102 -16.04 -5.60 -12.85
C LYS A 102 -16.73 -4.62 -11.91
N SER A 103 -17.07 -5.07 -10.69
CA SER A 103 -17.76 -4.28 -9.66
C SER A 103 -17.19 -4.61 -8.29
N LEU A 104 -17.07 -3.62 -7.41
CA LEU A 104 -16.75 -3.81 -5.99
C LEU A 104 -18.01 -4.08 -5.17
N ASP A 105 -19.17 -3.60 -5.62
CA ASP A 105 -20.46 -3.76 -4.94
C ASP A 105 -20.98 -5.22 -5.03
N PRO A 106 -21.11 -5.97 -3.92
CA PRO A 106 -21.63 -7.34 -3.91
C PRO A 106 -23.06 -7.52 -4.42
N SER A 107 -23.84 -6.44 -4.49
CA SER A 107 -25.22 -6.46 -5.00
C SER A 107 -25.30 -6.33 -6.52
N SER A 108 -24.21 -5.91 -7.18
CA SER A 108 -24.14 -5.76 -8.62
C SER A 108 -24.15 -7.11 -9.34
N ALA A 109 -24.84 -7.19 -10.48
CA ALA A 109 -24.81 -8.36 -11.35
C ALA A 109 -23.41 -8.61 -11.97
N ASP A 110 -22.56 -7.58 -12.00
CA ASP A 110 -21.18 -7.64 -12.49
C ASP A 110 -20.16 -7.96 -11.37
N TYR A 111 -20.62 -8.20 -10.14
CA TYR A 111 -19.76 -8.57 -9.03
C TYR A 111 -19.25 -10.01 -9.15
N GLY A 112 -17.96 -10.18 -8.89
CA GLY A 112 -17.32 -11.48 -8.82
C GLY A 112 -15.83 -11.38 -9.03
N TRP A 113 -15.05 -11.83 -8.03
CA TRP A 113 -13.59 -11.84 -8.10
C TRP A 113 -13.09 -13.09 -8.81
N THR A 114 -12.23 -12.89 -9.80
CA THR A 114 -11.50 -13.95 -10.50
C THR A 114 -10.02 -13.84 -10.15
N ASP A 115 -9.47 -14.87 -9.52
CA ASP A 115 -8.02 -15.01 -9.32
C ASP A 115 -7.30 -15.16 -10.68
N LYS A 116 -6.21 -14.43 -10.86
CA LYS A 116 -5.35 -14.46 -12.05
C LYS A 116 -3.98 -15.07 -11.75
N GLY A 117 -3.78 -15.56 -10.53
CA GLY A 117 -2.56 -16.21 -10.10
C GLY A 117 -1.45 -15.24 -9.68
N PRO A 118 -0.23 -15.75 -9.50
CA PRO A 118 0.91 -14.93 -9.10
C PRO A 118 1.36 -13.97 -10.20
N VAL A 119 1.72 -12.76 -9.80
CA VAL A 119 2.33 -11.68 -10.59
C VAL A 119 3.84 -11.65 -10.39
N LEU A 120 4.29 -11.84 -9.15
CA LEU A 120 5.69 -11.82 -8.76
C LEU A 120 5.92 -12.82 -7.63
N PHE A 121 7.13 -13.40 -7.58
CA PHE A 121 7.56 -14.32 -6.54
C PHE A 121 9.01 -14.02 -6.16
N SER A 122 9.33 -14.18 -4.88
CA SER A 122 10.70 -14.17 -4.35
C SER A 122 10.97 -15.50 -3.64
N GLU A 123 12.16 -16.07 -3.88
CA GLU A 123 12.61 -17.37 -3.36
C GLU A 123 13.61 -17.21 -2.22
N GLU A 124 13.67 -18.19 -1.31
CA GLU A 124 14.63 -18.22 -0.20
C GLU A 124 16.07 -17.85 -0.63
N GLY A 125 16.73 -16.96 0.12
CA GLY A 125 18.00 -16.33 -0.30
C GLY A 125 17.81 -15.07 -1.16
N CYS A 126 16.58 -14.55 -1.24
CA CYS A 126 16.18 -13.42 -2.06
C CYS A 126 16.96 -12.12 -1.79
N GLY A 127 17.22 -11.35 -2.86
CA GLY A 127 17.69 -9.96 -2.76
C GLY A 127 16.57 -8.92 -2.55
N PHE A 128 15.30 -9.33 -2.52
CA PHE A 128 14.12 -8.49 -2.26
C PHE A 128 12.94 -9.35 -1.78
N ASN A 129 11.95 -8.73 -1.13
CA ASN A 129 10.72 -9.41 -0.71
C ASN A 129 9.55 -9.04 -1.64
N ALA A 130 8.87 -10.03 -2.23
CA ALA A 130 7.70 -9.84 -3.10
C ALA A 130 6.41 -9.66 -2.29
N ILE A 131 6.29 -8.54 -1.58
CA ILE A 131 5.08 -8.08 -0.89
C ILE A 131 4.90 -6.57 -1.10
N ASP A 132 3.81 -6.02 -0.56
CA ASP A 132 3.48 -4.59 -0.53
C ASP A 132 3.37 -3.96 -1.94
N PRO A 133 2.48 -4.48 -2.80
CA PRO A 133 2.27 -3.92 -4.13
C PRO A 133 1.73 -2.49 -4.07
N ALA A 134 2.12 -1.67 -5.03
CA ALA A 134 1.38 -0.47 -5.44
C ALA A 134 1.46 -0.28 -6.96
N VAL A 135 0.47 0.41 -7.55
CA VAL A 135 0.41 0.62 -9.00
C VAL A 135 0.22 2.10 -9.32
N VAL A 136 1.09 2.63 -10.20
CA VAL A 136 1.00 4.00 -10.70
C VAL A 136 1.08 4.01 -12.21
N SER A 137 0.32 4.91 -12.86
CA SER A 137 0.46 5.16 -14.29
C SER A 137 1.43 6.31 -14.53
N ASP A 138 2.27 6.17 -15.55
CA ASP A 138 3.09 7.28 -16.04
C ASP A 138 2.27 8.26 -16.90
N GLU A 139 2.87 9.42 -17.21
CA GLU A 139 2.27 10.47 -18.05
C GLU A 139 1.96 10.02 -19.49
N HIS A 140 2.49 8.87 -19.92
CA HIS A 140 2.22 8.26 -21.23
C HIS A 140 1.19 7.13 -21.15
N GLY A 141 0.60 6.88 -19.98
CA GLY A 141 -0.42 5.85 -19.76
C GLY A 141 0.13 4.43 -19.59
N GLY A 142 1.45 4.26 -19.39
CA GLY A 142 2.07 3.00 -19.00
C GLY A 142 1.93 2.74 -17.51
N ASP A 143 1.56 1.52 -17.11
CA ASP A 143 1.50 1.15 -15.70
C ASP A 143 2.85 0.66 -15.17
N TRP A 144 3.12 1.01 -13.92
CA TRP A 144 4.32 0.64 -13.17
C TRP A 144 3.92 0.00 -11.84
N PHE A 145 4.67 -1.04 -11.49
CA PHE A 145 4.50 -1.87 -10.31
C PHE A 145 5.60 -1.58 -9.31
N LEU A 146 5.20 -1.09 -8.14
CA LEU A 146 6.05 -0.97 -6.97
C LEU A 146 5.84 -2.18 -6.07
N TRP A 147 6.91 -2.68 -5.46
CA TRP A 147 6.84 -3.68 -4.40
C TRP A 147 8.07 -3.56 -3.50
N GLY A 148 8.05 -4.24 -2.36
CA GLY A 148 9.23 -4.44 -1.54
C GLY A 148 9.00 -4.19 -0.06
N SER A 149 9.75 -4.94 0.75
CA SER A 149 9.81 -4.81 2.20
C SER A 149 11.16 -5.34 2.64
N PHE A 150 11.92 -4.58 3.41
CA PHE A 150 13.25 -4.96 3.89
C PHE A 150 14.22 -5.34 2.74
N TRP A 151 15.17 -6.26 2.96
CA TRP A 151 16.14 -6.75 1.96
C TRP A 151 16.70 -5.64 1.06
N GLY A 152 16.57 -5.75 -0.26
CA GLY A 152 17.06 -4.76 -1.22
C GLY A 152 16.23 -3.48 -1.31
N GLY A 153 15.24 -3.26 -0.45
CA GLY A 153 14.35 -2.11 -0.43
C GLY A 153 13.25 -2.17 -1.49
N LEU A 154 12.69 -1.00 -1.81
CA LEU A 154 11.59 -0.86 -2.76
C LEU A 154 12.06 -0.96 -4.21
N LYS A 155 11.29 -1.69 -5.02
CA LYS A 155 11.57 -1.99 -6.41
C LYS A 155 10.45 -1.50 -7.30
N MET A 156 10.78 -1.03 -8.49
CA MET A 156 9.83 -0.53 -9.49
C MET A 156 10.08 -1.21 -10.84
N GLN A 157 9.04 -1.68 -11.52
CA GLN A 157 9.12 -2.26 -12.87
C GLN A 157 7.82 -2.03 -13.64
N ARG A 158 7.88 -2.02 -14.97
CA ARG A 158 6.70 -1.87 -15.81
C ARG A 158 5.72 -3.04 -15.66
N LEU A 159 4.42 -2.75 -15.72
CA LEU A 159 3.35 -3.72 -15.92
C LEU A 159 2.96 -3.83 -17.40
N GLU A 160 2.60 -5.05 -17.79
CA GLU A 160 1.86 -5.32 -18.99
C GLU A 160 0.38 -4.94 -18.83
N LYS A 161 -0.33 -4.79 -19.95
CA LYS A 161 -1.75 -4.39 -19.95
C LYS A 161 -2.65 -5.36 -19.19
N ASP A 162 -2.28 -6.63 -19.10
CA ASP A 162 -3.01 -7.65 -18.35
C ASP A 162 -2.80 -7.55 -16.82
N GLY A 163 -1.95 -6.61 -16.38
CA GLY A 163 -1.64 -6.37 -14.98
C GLY A 163 -0.50 -7.23 -14.44
N ARG A 164 0.18 -8.01 -15.28
CA ARG A 164 1.37 -8.76 -14.88
C ARG A 164 2.65 -7.95 -15.06
N ARG A 165 3.70 -8.38 -14.37
CA ARG A 165 5.04 -7.79 -14.50
C ARG A 165 5.60 -8.01 -15.91
N ALA A 166 6.12 -6.96 -16.52
CA ALA A 166 6.81 -7.06 -17.80
C ALA A 166 8.18 -7.73 -17.63
N GLU A 167 8.30 -9.02 -17.95
CA GLU A 167 9.50 -9.84 -17.67
C GLU A 167 10.80 -9.25 -18.20
N ASN A 168 10.75 -8.59 -19.37
CA ASN A 168 11.92 -8.01 -20.04
C ASN A 168 12.13 -6.51 -19.75
N SER A 169 11.39 -5.94 -18.78
CA SER A 169 11.60 -4.56 -18.33
C SER A 169 12.72 -4.50 -17.29
N PRO A 170 13.54 -3.42 -17.24
CA PRO A 170 14.45 -3.19 -16.13
C PRO A 170 13.69 -3.10 -14.79
N VAL A 171 14.34 -3.58 -13.72
CA VAL A 171 13.92 -3.39 -12.33
C VAL A 171 14.75 -2.26 -11.72
N TYR A 172 14.08 -1.23 -11.23
CA TYR A 172 14.70 -0.07 -10.59
C TYR A 172 14.64 -0.22 -9.07
N SER A 173 15.71 0.13 -8.36
CA SER A 173 15.65 0.27 -6.90
C SER A 173 15.35 1.72 -6.58
N VAL A 174 14.21 1.98 -5.93
CA VAL A 174 13.67 3.34 -5.78
C VAL A 174 13.69 3.86 -4.35
N ALA A 175 13.78 2.97 -3.35
CA ALA A 175 14.04 3.37 -1.97
C ALA A 175 14.81 2.28 -1.19
N SER A 176 15.68 2.68 -0.28
CA SER A 176 16.48 1.84 0.61
C SER A 176 16.97 2.66 1.80
N ARG A 177 17.06 2.06 2.99
CA ARG A 177 17.75 2.64 4.17
C ARG A 177 19.26 2.46 4.12
N CYS A 178 19.77 1.63 3.19
CA CYS A 178 21.18 1.28 3.08
C CYS A 178 21.78 0.75 4.39
N SER A 179 20.97 0.04 5.17
CA SER A 179 21.34 -0.57 6.45
C SER A 179 20.98 -2.05 6.47
N GLU A 180 21.52 -2.81 7.44
CA GLU A 180 21.12 -4.18 7.74
C GLU A 180 20.67 -4.28 9.21
N PRO A 181 19.38 -4.57 9.50
CA PRO A 181 18.29 -4.73 8.53
C PRO A 181 18.01 -3.44 7.75
N ASN A 182 17.27 -3.54 6.64
CA ASN A 182 16.90 -2.42 5.77
C ASN A 182 15.42 -2.00 5.95
N PRO A 183 14.99 -1.40 7.09
CA PRO A 183 13.58 -1.25 7.39
C PRO A 183 12.92 -0.13 6.56
N VAL A 184 12.53 -0.48 5.34
CA VAL A 184 11.70 0.27 4.39
C VAL A 184 10.72 -0.70 3.73
N GLU A 185 9.44 -0.33 3.72
CA GLU A 185 8.35 -1.12 3.12
C GLU A 185 7.09 -0.25 2.89
N GLY A 186 5.95 -0.85 2.51
CA GLY A 186 4.66 -0.14 2.41
C GLY A 186 4.71 1.05 1.45
N GLY A 187 5.33 0.86 0.28
CA GLY A 187 5.55 1.92 -0.70
C GLY A 187 4.28 2.29 -1.48
N TYR A 188 4.09 3.57 -1.75
CA TYR A 188 2.96 4.08 -2.56
C TYR A 188 3.41 5.24 -3.45
N VAL A 189 2.93 5.31 -4.70
CA VAL A 189 3.27 6.42 -5.61
C VAL A 189 2.03 7.21 -5.99
N PHE A 190 2.09 8.53 -5.81
CA PHE A 190 1.04 9.46 -6.21
C PHE A 190 1.57 10.49 -7.21
N PHE A 191 0.88 10.67 -8.33
CA PHE A 191 1.23 11.71 -9.30
C PHE A 191 0.50 13.02 -8.99
N HIS A 192 1.24 14.11 -8.85
CA HIS A 192 0.69 15.44 -8.60
C HIS A 192 1.54 16.51 -9.28
N GLU A 193 0.92 17.34 -10.13
CA GLU A 193 1.53 18.50 -10.80
C GLU A 193 2.88 18.18 -11.49
N GLY A 194 2.93 17.07 -12.22
CA GLY A 194 4.10 16.63 -12.98
C GLY A 194 5.18 15.97 -12.13
N TRP A 195 4.90 15.62 -10.88
CA TRP A 195 5.81 14.90 -9.99
C TRP A 195 5.19 13.59 -9.55
N TYR A 196 6.00 12.54 -9.47
CA TYR A 196 5.70 11.30 -8.77
C TYR A 196 6.23 11.41 -7.36
N TYR A 197 5.36 11.33 -6.37
CA TYR A 197 5.72 11.29 -4.95
C TYR A 197 5.74 9.84 -4.49
N LEU A 198 6.92 9.34 -4.12
CA LEU A 198 7.08 8.03 -3.50
C LEU A 198 6.98 8.20 -1.99
N PHE A 199 5.91 7.65 -1.43
CA PHE A 199 5.76 7.45 0.00
C PHE A 199 6.33 6.09 0.38
N ALA A 200 6.94 6.00 1.55
CA ALA A 200 7.40 4.74 2.11
C ALA A 200 7.26 4.76 3.63
N SER A 201 7.16 3.58 4.22
CA SER A 201 7.19 3.40 5.67
C SER A 201 8.57 2.96 6.10
N HIS A 202 9.15 3.68 7.04
CA HIS A 202 10.46 3.39 7.62
C HIS A 202 10.32 2.76 9.00
N ASP A 203 11.34 1.99 9.39
CA ASP A 203 11.45 1.31 10.69
C ASP A 203 10.43 0.17 10.89
N PHE A 204 9.98 -0.10 12.11
CA PHE A 204 9.31 -1.36 12.42
C PHE A 204 7.82 -1.20 12.71
N CYS A 205 6.99 -1.86 11.91
CA CYS A 205 5.59 -2.11 12.18
C CYS A 205 5.40 -3.19 13.26
N CYS A 206 4.14 -3.50 13.52
CA CYS A 206 3.70 -4.81 14.01
C CYS A 206 4.19 -5.14 15.42
N ARG A 207 4.52 -4.10 16.22
CA ARG A 207 4.98 -4.20 17.61
C ARG A 207 4.01 -3.47 18.57
N GLY A 208 2.76 -3.28 18.15
CA GLY A 208 1.75 -2.56 18.92
C GLY A 208 2.23 -1.17 19.32
N THR A 209 2.21 -0.87 20.61
CA THR A 209 2.64 0.43 21.16
C THR A 209 4.16 0.68 21.07
N ALA A 210 4.96 -0.34 20.75
CA ALA A 210 6.40 -0.27 20.53
C ALA A 210 6.78 -0.18 19.04
N SER A 211 5.80 -0.05 18.13
CA SER A 211 6.06 0.21 16.72
C SER A 211 6.74 1.58 16.55
N THR A 212 7.75 1.61 15.69
CA THR A 212 8.59 2.80 15.40
C THR A 212 8.37 3.33 13.98
N TYR A 213 7.38 2.77 13.30
CA TYR A 213 6.95 3.15 11.97
C TYR A 213 6.78 4.66 11.82
N HIS A 214 7.20 5.18 10.69
CA HIS A 214 6.92 6.54 10.28
C HIS A 214 6.86 6.63 8.76
N ILE A 215 6.12 7.62 8.24
CA ILE A 215 5.90 7.81 6.81
C ILE A 215 6.88 8.87 6.32
N VAL A 216 7.65 8.51 5.29
CA VAL A 216 8.53 9.43 4.56
C VAL A 216 8.03 9.64 3.13
N VAL A 217 8.49 10.73 2.51
CA VAL A 217 8.20 11.04 1.11
C VAL A 217 9.42 11.60 0.40
N GLY A 218 9.57 11.24 -0.87
CA GLY A 218 10.45 11.89 -1.85
C GLY A 218 9.71 12.04 -3.18
N ARG A 219 10.25 12.83 -4.11
CA ARG A 219 9.62 13.06 -5.42
C ARG A 219 10.58 12.94 -6.59
N SER A 220 10.05 12.60 -7.76
CA SER A 220 10.77 12.56 -9.02
C SER A 220 9.92 13.05 -10.19
N ARG A 221 10.54 13.58 -11.24
CA ARG A 221 9.86 13.81 -12.53
C ARG A 221 9.70 12.53 -13.34
N SER A 222 10.43 11.46 -12.99
CA SER A 222 10.33 10.15 -13.62
C SER A 222 9.77 9.14 -12.63
N VAL A 223 8.82 8.31 -13.06
CA VAL A 223 8.26 7.22 -12.24
C VAL A 223 9.32 6.21 -11.78
N THR A 224 10.45 6.12 -12.48
CA THR A 224 11.59 5.26 -12.13
C THR A 224 12.63 5.92 -11.23
N GLY A 225 12.40 7.18 -10.84
CA GLY A 225 13.33 7.96 -10.03
C GLY A 225 14.45 8.64 -10.83
N PRO A 226 15.49 9.15 -10.15
CA PRO A 226 15.68 9.09 -8.70
C PRO A 226 14.60 9.89 -7.96
N TYR A 227 14.13 9.37 -6.82
CA TYR A 227 13.24 10.07 -5.91
C TYR A 227 14.10 10.78 -4.88
N LEU A 228 14.01 12.11 -4.83
CA LEU A 228 14.79 12.93 -3.90
C LEU A 228 13.88 13.47 -2.82
N ASP A 229 14.37 13.58 -1.59
CA ASP A 229 13.69 14.27 -0.49
C ASP A 229 13.91 15.80 -0.52
N MET A 230 13.43 16.53 0.49
CA MET A 230 13.57 17.99 0.59
C MET A 230 15.03 18.47 0.72
N ASP A 231 15.93 17.59 1.15
CA ASP A 231 17.37 17.87 1.32
C ASP A 231 18.19 17.33 0.14
N ASP A 232 17.52 17.02 -0.99
CA ASP A 232 18.09 16.44 -2.22
C ASP A 232 18.78 15.07 -2.02
N VAL A 233 18.41 14.33 -0.97
CA VAL A 233 18.93 12.98 -0.72
C VAL A 233 18.07 11.95 -1.45
N ASP A 234 18.73 11.10 -2.23
CA ASP A 234 18.11 10.01 -2.98
C ASP A 234 17.52 8.95 -2.02
N MET A 235 16.24 8.64 -2.17
CA MET A 235 15.55 7.63 -1.37
C MET A 235 16.18 6.24 -1.52
N SER A 236 16.81 5.92 -2.67
CA SER A 236 17.56 4.66 -2.85
C SER A 236 18.87 4.62 -2.06
N LYS A 237 19.24 5.74 -1.42
CA LYS A 237 20.44 5.95 -0.61
C LYS A 237 20.13 6.44 0.81
N GLY A 238 18.94 6.15 1.32
CA GLY A 238 18.53 6.49 2.70
C GLY A 238 17.78 7.81 2.85
N GLY A 239 17.53 8.54 1.75
CA GLY A 239 16.71 9.75 1.76
C GLY A 239 15.24 9.50 2.06
N GLY A 240 14.52 10.56 2.42
CA GLY A 240 13.09 10.57 2.67
C GLY A 240 12.72 11.64 3.69
N THR A 241 11.93 12.63 3.29
CA THR A 241 11.42 13.65 4.22
C THR A 241 10.31 13.03 5.06
N THR A 242 10.44 13.06 6.38
CA THR A 242 9.38 12.60 7.29
C THR A 242 8.12 13.44 7.10
N LEU A 243 7.07 12.82 6.58
CA LEU A 243 5.75 13.42 6.46
C LEU A 243 4.95 13.21 7.74
N ARG A 244 5.01 11.98 8.29
CA ARG A 244 4.32 11.61 9.52
C ARG A 244 5.28 10.86 10.42
N ASP A 245 5.67 11.48 11.52
CA ASP A 245 6.63 10.86 12.44
C ASP A 245 6.00 9.74 13.31
N GLY A 246 6.87 8.96 13.96
CA GLY A 246 6.51 7.78 14.74
C GLY A 246 5.96 8.02 16.15
N PHE A 247 6.03 9.25 16.65
CA PHE A 247 5.95 9.55 18.09
C PHE A 247 5.06 10.75 18.45
N SER A 248 4.71 11.63 17.52
CA SER A 248 4.01 12.90 17.77
C SER A 248 2.52 12.74 18.08
N PHE A 249 2.10 11.54 18.45
CA PHE A 249 0.77 11.30 19.00
C PHE A 249 0.93 10.62 20.35
N ASP A 250 0.52 11.31 21.43
CA ASP A 250 0.45 10.71 22.77
C ASP A 250 -0.35 9.40 22.77
N ARG A 251 -1.34 9.29 21.87
CA ARG A 251 -2.18 8.11 21.68
C ARG A 251 -1.71 7.15 20.57
N TRP A 252 -1.11 7.62 19.50
CA TRP A 252 -0.85 6.80 18.31
C TRP A 252 0.64 6.47 18.17
N ALA A 253 0.97 5.19 18.10
CA ALA A 253 2.32 4.73 17.82
C ALA A 253 2.43 4.28 16.36
N GLY A 254 3.60 4.48 15.76
CA GLY A 254 3.98 3.81 14.52
C GLY A 254 3.01 3.96 13.33
N PRO A 255 2.64 5.18 12.90
CA PRO A 255 1.85 5.37 11.68
C PRO A 255 2.60 4.90 10.44
N GLY A 256 1.92 4.17 9.55
CA GLY A 256 2.45 3.87 8.22
C GLY A 256 1.63 2.88 7.42
N HIS A 257 2.28 2.30 6.42
CA HIS A 257 1.71 1.59 5.28
C HIS A 257 0.59 2.41 4.66
N ASN A 258 0.98 3.54 4.07
CA ASN A 258 0.02 4.52 3.59
C ASN A 258 -0.38 4.28 2.13
N SER A 259 -1.56 4.79 1.80
CA SER A 259 -2.02 5.09 0.45
C SER A 259 -2.48 6.54 0.38
N VAL A 260 -2.82 7.02 -0.82
CA VAL A 260 -3.41 8.34 -1.04
C VAL A 260 -4.78 8.18 -1.67
N PHE A 261 -5.80 8.75 -1.03
CA PHE A 261 -7.14 8.88 -1.61
C PHE A 261 -7.36 10.33 -2.02
N ALA A 262 -7.76 10.57 -3.28
CA ALA A 262 -8.01 11.90 -3.80
C ALA A 262 -9.39 11.98 -4.44
N GLU A 263 -10.17 13.01 -4.07
CA GLU A 263 -11.51 13.26 -4.59
C GLU A 263 -11.86 14.74 -4.52
N GLU A 264 -12.49 15.27 -5.58
CA GLU A 264 -13.04 16.64 -5.60
C GLU A 264 -12.03 17.72 -5.16
N GLY A 265 -10.76 17.57 -5.56
CA GLY A 265 -9.68 18.50 -5.19
C GLY A 265 -9.15 18.36 -3.76
N LYS A 266 -9.70 17.44 -2.95
CA LYS A 266 -9.18 17.06 -1.64
C LYS A 266 -8.31 15.81 -1.76
N GLN A 267 -7.29 15.75 -0.92
CA GLN A 267 -6.38 14.61 -0.86
C GLN A 267 -6.20 14.19 0.59
N TYR A 268 -6.17 12.88 0.81
CA TYR A 268 -6.09 12.27 2.11
C TYR A 268 -4.97 11.24 2.12
N LEU A 269 -4.14 11.31 3.15
CA LEU A 269 -3.24 10.24 3.53
C LEU A 269 -4.06 9.20 4.29
N VAL A 270 -4.07 7.97 3.79
CA VAL A 270 -4.79 6.86 4.39
C VAL A 270 -3.76 5.87 4.90
N TYR A 271 -3.77 5.55 6.18
CA TYR A 271 -2.75 4.71 6.80
C TYR A 271 -3.30 4.01 8.05
N HIS A 272 -2.52 3.13 8.67
CA HIS A 272 -2.85 2.62 10.00
C HIS A 272 -1.89 3.16 11.05
N ALA A 273 -2.36 3.26 12.30
CA ALA A 273 -1.52 3.54 13.46
C ALA A 273 -1.98 2.71 14.67
N TYR A 274 -1.07 2.44 15.61
CA TYR A 274 -1.33 1.58 16.76
C TYR A 274 -1.85 2.40 17.94
N ASP A 275 -3.07 2.09 18.40
CA ASP A 275 -3.76 2.84 19.46
C ASP A 275 -3.26 2.46 20.85
N ARG A 276 -2.54 3.36 21.54
CA ARG A 276 -2.03 3.14 22.91
C ARG A 276 -3.15 2.98 23.93
N GLU A 277 -4.33 3.55 23.69
CA GLU A 277 -5.50 3.38 24.55
C GLU A 277 -6.21 2.04 24.31
N ARG A 278 -5.82 1.30 23.27
CA ARG A 278 -6.36 -0.02 22.93
C ARG A 278 -5.25 -1.04 22.74
N GLU A 279 -4.27 -1.04 23.64
CA GLU A 279 -3.20 -2.05 23.71
C GLU A 279 -2.38 -2.18 22.40
N GLY A 280 -2.25 -1.09 21.65
CA GLY A 280 -1.56 -1.08 20.36
C GLY A 280 -2.35 -1.72 19.22
N THR A 281 -3.67 -1.81 19.33
CA THR A 281 -4.53 -2.29 18.24
C THR A 281 -4.44 -1.32 17.05
N PRO A 282 -4.15 -1.80 15.82
CA PRO A 282 -4.05 -0.92 14.66
C PRO A 282 -5.43 -0.38 14.24
N GLN A 283 -5.50 0.92 13.99
CA GLN A 283 -6.72 1.63 13.57
C GLN A 283 -6.49 2.38 12.27
N LEU A 284 -7.55 2.51 11.48
CA LEU A 284 -7.60 3.35 10.29
C LEU A 284 -7.40 4.83 10.66
N MET A 285 -6.52 5.48 9.93
CA MET A 285 -6.29 6.91 9.97
C MET A 285 -6.54 7.48 8.58
N ILE A 286 -7.38 8.52 8.49
CA ILE A 286 -7.61 9.28 7.26
C ILE A 286 -7.34 10.74 7.59
N GLU A 287 -6.29 11.29 7.01
CA GLU A 287 -5.87 12.66 7.28
C GLU A 287 -5.76 13.47 6.00
N PRO A 288 -6.47 14.61 5.90
CA PRO A 288 -6.30 15.52 4.79
C PRO A 288 -4.91 16.13 4.82
N PHE A 289 -4.29 16.25 3.66
CA PHE A 289 -3.03 16.98 3.51
C PHE A 289 -3.16 18.04 2.44
N THR A 290 -2.27 19.03 2.51
CA THR A 290 -2.17 20.12 1.53
C THR A 290 -0.76 20.19 0.96
N TRP A 291 -0.56 21.07 -0.02
CA TRP A 291 0.73 21.25 -0.68
C TRP A 291 1.33 22.59 -0.30
N LYS A 292 2.60 22.57 0.12
CA LYS A 292 3.39 23.77 0.37
C LYS A 292 4.73 23.63 -0.35
N ASP A 293 5.06 24.58 -1.21
CA ASP A 293 6.30 24.58 -2.00
C ASP A 293 6.51 23.27 -2.81
N GLY A 294 5.39 22.65 -3.22
CA GLY A 294 5.36 21.37 -3.92
C GLY A 294 5.64 20.15 -3.05
N TRP A 295 5.47 20.23 -1.73
CA TRP A 295 5.60 19.10 -0.80
C TRP A 295 4.30 18.90 -0.02
N PRO A 296 3.92 17.64 0.30
CA PRO A 296 2.76 17.37 1.11
C PRO A 296 3.00 17.82 2.57
N VAL A 297 1.98 18.39 3.20
CA VAL A 297 1.98 18.85 4.60
C VAL A 297 0.66 18.45 5.27
N LEU A 298 0.77 17.84 6.45
CA LEU A 298 -0.35 17.38 7.30
C LEU A 298 -0.77 18.43 8.35
#